data_AF-A0A5R9F991-F1
#
_entry.id   AF-A0A5R9F991-F1
#
_cell.length_a   1.000
_cell.length_b   1.000
_cell.length_c   1.000
_cell.angle_alpha   90.00
_cell.angle_beta   90.00
_cell.angle_gamma   90.00
#
_symmetry.space_group_name_H-M   'P 1'
#
loop_
_entity.id
_entity.type
_entity.pdbx_description
1 polymer ?
#
loop_
_entity_poly.entity_id
_entity_poly.type
_entity_poly.pdbx_seq_one_letter_code
_entity_poly.pdbx_strand_id
1 'polypeptide(L)'
;MEEDPIRTPPAPAPPLRFGVNYTPRRGWFHSWHDFDPGHAREDLAQIAGLGLDHVRVFHLWPLLQPNRTLIRPAAVDQLVRLVDLAAEAGLDVLVDGVQGHLSSFDFYPEWTRSWHHRNVFTDPDAIEAQAELLRVLGRALADRPHLIGLQLGNELNNMVEHNPVTAEQVDHYLDTLLAAARDGLSGASPGHPHLVTHSAYDAAWYGDDHPFTPEASARKGDLTTVHPWVFSGDCARRYGPRSPQVLHLAEYGVEIAKAYADDPARPVWVQETGAPEPHIPAADAPEFASATVRNAAGCAGLWGVTWWCSHDVDRSLADFPELEYTLGLFDSTGHTKPIATALADTVSELRAVPLSVPPRDTALVLDCTPGTRSVSGPGGAYFEAWMRLRTEGVRPAVVLAARADDGGYLAARGIREVVRVGDGR
;
A
#
# COMPACT_ATOMS: atom_id res chain seq x y z
N MET A 1 44.90 -23.43 10.74
CA MET A 1 43.48 -23.81 10.63
C MET A 1 42.73 -22.66 11.25
N GLU A 2 42.27 -21.76 10.39
CA GLU A 2 41.53 -20.56 10.76
C GLU A 2 40.08 -20.99 10.96
N GLU A 3 39.53 -20.74 12.16
CA GLU A 3 38.16 -21.11 12.52
C GLU A 3 37.17 -20.26 11.72
N ASP A 4 36.33 -20.95 10.95
CA ASP A 4 35.23 -20.39 10.18
C ASP A 4 34.19 -19.78 11.16
N PRO A 5 33.87 -18.49 11.10
CA PRO A 5 32.93 -17.90 12.03
C PRO A 5 31.55 -18.50 11.78
N ILE A 6 31.01 -19.17 12.80
CA ILE A 6 29.65 -19.73 12.84
C ILE A 6 28.68 -18.63 12.40
N ARG A 7 28.21 -18.74 11.15
CA ARG A 7 27.22 -17.85 10.57
C ARG A 7 25.90 -18.15 11.28
N THR A 8 25.55 -17.32 12.26
CA THR A 8 24.25 -17.39 12.93
C THR A 8 23.16 -17.41 11.86
N PRO A 9 22.25 -18.40 11.86
CA PRO A 9 21.17 -18.42 10.88
C PRO A 9 20.35 -17.13 11.01
N PRO A 10 19.93 -16.53 9.89
CA PRO A 10 19.11 -15.33 9.92
C PRO A 10 17.85 -15.60 10.75
N ALA A 11 17.41 -14.59 11.53
CA ALA A 11 16.15 -14.67 12.25
C ALA A 11 15.02 -15.04 11.27
N PRO A 12 14.05 -15.89 11.67
CA PRO A 12 12.92 -16.22 10.82
C PRO A 12 12.20 -14.93 10.42
N ALA A 13 11.84 -14.81 9.14
CA ALA A 13 11.04 -13.70 8.67
C ALA A 13 9.74 -13.61 9.50
N PRO A 14 9.25 -12.40 9.82
CA PRO A 14 7.97 -12.26 10.50
C PRO A 14 6.87 -12.94 9.67
N PRO A 15 5.83 -13.50 10.33
CA PRO A 15 4.74 -14.16 9.62
C PRO A 15 4.06 -13.18 8.66
N LEU A 16 3.62 -13.70 7.51
CA LEU A 16 2.87 -12.93 6.52
C LEU A 16 1.62 -12.33 7.15
N ARG A 17 1.39 -11.03 6.92
CA ARG A 17 0.33 -10.26 7.56
C ARG A 17 -0.88 -10.05 6.65
N PHE A 18 -2.07 -10.02 7.25
CA PHE A 18 -3.33 -9.79 6.55
C PHE A 18 -4.19 -8.79 7.30
N GLY A 19 -4.60 -7.73 6.61
CA GLY A 19 -5.36 -6.64 7.22
C GLY A 19 -6.36 -6.02 6.28
N VAL A 20 -6.92 -4.89 6.71
CA VAL A 20 -7.90 -4.12 5.94
C VAL A 20 -7.72 -2.62 6.13
N ASN A 21 -7.94 -1.84 5.07
CA ASN A 21 -8.04 -0.40 5.12
C ASN A 21 -9.38 -0.03 5.77
N TYR A 22 -9.34 0.61 6.94
CA TYR A 22 -10.51 0.90 7.75
C TYR A 22 -11.25 2.13 7.22
N THR A 23 -12.40 1.87 6.61
CA THR A 23 -13.44 2.85 6.29
C THR A 23 -14.54 2.77 7.36
N PRO A 24 -14.76 3.85 8.15
CA PRO A 24 -15.84 3.85 9.14
C PRO A 24 -17.20 3.59 8.49
N ARG A 25 -17.97 2.65 9.02
CA ARG A 25 -19.28 2.27 8.46
C ARG A 25 -20.26 3.44 8.45
N ARG A 26 -20.21 4.29 9.49
CA ARG A 26 -21.14 5.41 9.70
C ARG A 26 -20.45 6.72 9.37
N GLY A 27 -20.92 7.40 8.33
CA GLY A 27 -20.40 8.70 7.91
C GLY A 27 -19.04 8.64 7.19
N TRP A 28 -18.50 7.45 6.94
CA TRP A 28 -17.20 7.27 6.28
C TRP A 28 -16.11 8.12 6.95
N PHE A 29 -15.16 8.71 6.22
CA PHE A 29 -14.15 9.58 6.83
C PHE A 29 -14.71 10.89 7.38
N HIS A 30 -15.97 11.25 7.11
CA HIS A 30 -16.61 12.40 7.76
C HIS A 30 -16.94 12.12 9.23
N SER A 31 -16.88 10.86 9.67
CA SER A 31 -17.03 10.50 11.09
C SER A 31 -16.03 11.20 12.00
N TRP A 32 -14.90 11.70 11.49
CA TRP A 32 -13.94 12.47 12.28
C TRP A 32 -14.47 13.82 12.78
N HIS A 33 -15.50 14.39 12.13
CA HIS A 33 -16.16 15.59 12.64
C HIS A 33 -16.81 15.33 14.00
N ASP A 34 -17.45 14.17 14.16
CA ASP A 34 -18.21 13.77 15.33
C ASP A 34 -17.78 12.35 15.76
N PHE A 35 -16.47 12.17 16.01
CA PHE A 35 -15.89 10.86 16.29
C PHE A 35 -16.57 10.17 17.49
N ASP A 36 -17.15 9.01 17.22
CA ASP A 36 -17.79 8.17 18.23
C ASP A 36 -16.97 6.88 18.45
N PRO A 37 -16.36 6.70 19.65
CA PRO A 37 -15.57 5.52 19.95
C PRO A 37 -16.41 4.23 20.04
N GLY A 38 -17.71 4.34 20.29
CA GLY A 38 -18.64 3.19 20.28
C GLY A 38 -18.80 2.62 18.88
N HIS A 39 -19.04 3.49 17.88
CA HIS A 39 -19.12 3.07 16.48
C HIS A 39 -17.80 2.46 16.00
N ALA A 40 -16.66 3.08 16.30
CA ALA A 40 -15.35 2.54 15.94
C ALA A 40 -15.11 1.15 16.56
N ARG A 41 -15.51 0.94 17.83
CA ARG A 41 -15.37 -0.37 18.49
C ARG A 41 -16.21 -1.44 17.82
N GLU A 42 -17.44 -1.14 17.42
CA GLU A 42 -18.29 -2.09 16.68
C GLU A 42 -17.62 -2.53 15.38
N ASP A 43 -17.18 -1.56 14.58
CA ASP A 43 -16.57 -1.80 13.27
C ASP A 43 -15.24 -2.59 13.41
N LEU A 44 -14.39 -2.25 14.38
CA LEU A 44 -13.14 -2.96 14.66
C LEU A 44 -13.37 -4.40 15.13
N ALA A 45 -14.41 -4.65 15.92
CA ALA A 45 -14.77 -6.00 16.35
C ALA A 45 -15.21 -6.87 15.17
N GLN A 46 -15.93 -6.30 14.19
CA GLN A 46 -16.28 -7.01 12.95
C GLN A 46 -15.04 -7.39 12.14
N ILE A 47 -14.10 -6.45 11.97
CA ILE A 47 -12.82 -6.67 11.29
C ILE A 47 -12.01 -7.78 11.96
N ALA A 48 -11.84 -7.71 13.28
CA ALA A 48 -11.13 -8.75 14.05
C ALA A 48 -11.81 -10.13 13.93
N GLY A 49 -13.15 -10.16 13.83
CA GLY A 49 -13.94 -11.37 13.61
C GLY A 49 -13.65 -12.12 12.31
N LEU A 50 -13.04 -11.47 11.30
CA LEU A 50 -12.57 -12.12 10.07
C LEU A 50 -11.19 -12.79 10.24
N GLY A 51 -10.56 -12.68 11.41
CA GLY A 51 -9.21 -13.19 11.65
C GLY A 51 -8.11 -12.30 11.08
N LEU A 52 -8.40 -11.06 10.70
CA LEU A 52 -7.37 -10.09 10.26
C LEU A 52 -6.51 -9.63 11.45
N ASP A 53 -5.25 -9.29 11.20
CA ASP A 53 -4.28 -8.91 12.25
C ASP A 53 -3.95 -7.42 12.32
N HIS A 54 -4.37 -6.63 11.33
CA HIS A 54 -4.13 -5.19 11.35
C HIS A 54 -5.16 -4.38 10.56
N VAL A 55 -5.18 -3.09 10.86
CA VAL A 55 -5.89 -2.07 10.09
C VAL A 55 -4.94 -0.96 9.65
N ARG A 56 -5.24 -0.36 8.49
CA ARG A 56 -4.70 0.93 8.09
C ARG A 56 -5.77 1.99 8.25
N VAL A 57 -5.45 3.11 8.91
CA VAL A 57 -6.43 4.14 9.30
C VAL A 57 -6.07 5.52 8.75
N PHE A 58 -7.11 6.32 8.51
CA PHE A 58 -7.03 7.58 7.76
C PHE A 58 -7.78 8.69 8.48
N HIS A 59 -7.07 9.72 8.94
CA HIS A 59 -7.68 10.95 9.48
C HIS A 59 -7.59 12.10 8.47
N LEU A 60 -8.60 12.96 8.37
CA LEU A 60 -8.58 14.07 7.40
C LEU A 60 -7.55 15.16 7.76
N TRP A 61 -6.67 15.51 6.82
CA TRP A 61 -5.68 16.59 6.97
C TRP A 61 -6.29 17.96 7.38
N PRO A 62 -7.37 18.48 6.75
CA PRO A 62 -7.98 19.75 7.16
C PRO A 62 -8.50 19.76 8.60
N LEU A 63 -8.83 18.59 9.17
CA LEU A 63 -9.26 18.47 10.56
C LEU A 63 -8.09 18.36 11.53
N LEU A 64 -6.99 17.72 11.12
CA LEU A 64 -5.76 17.65 11.91
C LEU A 64 -5.06 19.01 11.98
N GLN A 65 -4.93 19.70 10.85
CA GLN A 65 -4.13 20.91 10.71
C GLN A 65 -4.89 22.03 9.95
N PRO A 66 -5.97 22.58 10.53
CA PRO A 66 -6.82 23.59 9.86
C PRO A 66 -6.11 24.92 9.59
N ASN A 67 -5.03 25.21 10.31
CA ASN A 67 -4.11 26.30 10.03
C ASN A 67 -2.69 25.74 10.02
N ARG A 68 -1.83 26.29 9.16
CA ARG A 68 -0.44 25.82 8.97
C ARG A 68 0.33 25.62 10.27
N THR A 69 0.10 26.48 11.27
CA THR A 69 0.79 26.42 12.57
C THR A 69 -0.13 25.97 13.73
N LEU A 70 -1.28 25.38 13.42
CA LEU A 70 -2.21 24.82 14.41
C LEU A 70 -2.55 23.38 14.04
N ILE A 71 -1.95 22.44 14.77
CA ILE A 71 -2.38 21.06 14.80
C ILE A 71 -3.37 20.91 15.96
N ARG A 72 -4.58 20.42 15.70
CA ARG A 72 -5.65 20.31 16.70
C ARG A 72 -5.37 19.14 17.65
N PRO A 73 -5.10 19.37 18.95
CA PRO A 73 -4.83 18.27 19.89
C PRO A 73 -5.99 17.29 19.97
N ALA A 74 -7.23 17.78 19.98
CA ALA A 74 -8.42 16.94 19.99
C ALA A 74 -8.53 15.97 18.79
N ALA A 75 -8.06 16.36 17.60
CA ALA A 75 -8.06 15.46 16.43
C ALA A 75 -6.97 14.39 16.54
N VAL A 76 -5.81 14.76 17.10
CA VAL A 76 -4.75 13.79 17.44
C VAL A 76 -5.23 12.81 18.51
N ASP A 77 -5.93 13.29 19.54
CA ASP A 77 -6.51 12.45 20.60
C ASP A 77 -7.57 11.48 20.06
N GLN A 78 -8.38 11.88 19.07
CA GLN A 78 -9.32 11.00 18.38
C GLN A 78 -8.59 9.84 17.69
N LEU A 79 -7.48 10.13 17.00
CA LEU A 79 -6.66 9.11 16.34
C LEU A 79 -5.99 8.17 17.34
N VAL A 80 -5.39 8.71 18.41
CA VAL A 80 -4.84 7.91 19.52
C VAL A 80 -5.91 6.99 20.08
N ARG A 81 -7.12 7.51 20.30
CA ARG A 81 -8.24 6.73 20.82
C ARG A 81 -8.63 5.60 19.86
N LEU A 82 -8.63 5.84 18.55
CA LEU A 82 -8.89 4.79 17.56
C LEU A 82 -7.81 3.69 17.61
N VAL A 83 -6.53 4.04 17.75
CA VAL A 83 -5.44 3.08 17.89
C VAL A 83 -5.61 2.22 19.16
N ASP A 84 -5.96 2.83 20.28
CA ASP A 84 -6.23 2.10 21.53
C ASP A 84 -7.42 1.14 21.38
N LEU A 85 -8.49 1.54 20.66
CA LEU A 85 -9.64 0.68 20.38
C LEU A 85 -9.29 -0.50 19.46
N ALA A 86 -8.41 -0.28 18.47
CA ALA A 86 -7.93 -1.35 17.61
C ALA A 86 -7.10 -2.38 18.41
N ALA A 87 -6.26 -1.89 19.33
CA ALA A 87 -5.54 -2.73 20.29
C ALA A 87 -6.50 -3.53 21.20
N GLU A 88 -7.58 -2.91 21.72
CA GLU A 88 -8.64 -3.62 22.48
C GLU A 88 -9.23 -4.79 21.66
N ALA A 89 -9.30 -4.67 20.33
CA ALA A 89 -9.79 -5.70 19.42
C ALA A 89 -8.70 -6.68 18.94
N GLY A 90 -7.43 -6.51 19.36
CA GLY A 90 -6.30 -7.34 18.94
C GLY A 90 -5.78 -7.04 17.53
N LEU A 91 -6.01 -5.83 17.03
CA LEU A 91 -5.56 -5.37 15.71
C LEU A 91 -4.36 -4.42 15.86
N ASP A 92 -3.29 -4.68 15.12
CA ASP A 92 -2.22 -3.71 14.96
C ASP A 92 -2.64 -2.59 13.98
N VAL A 93 -1.99 -1.43 14.05
CA VAL A 93 -2.42 -0.24 13.30
C VAL A 93 -1.29 0.42 12.53
N LEU A 94 -1.48 0.63 11.23
CA LEU A 94 -0.74 1.62 10.46
C LEU A 94 -1.57 2.90 10.38
N VAL A 95 -0.94 4.03 10.72
CA VAL A 95 -1.58 5.34 10.63
C VAL A 95 -1.05 6.09 9.43
N ASP A 96 -1.94 6.53 8.54
CA ASP A 96 -1.58 7.49 7.50
C ASP A 96 -1.60 8.91 8.06
N GLY A 97 -0.55 9.68 7.80
CA GLY A 97 -0.34 11.01 8.37
C GLY A 97 -1.08 12.12 7.65
N VAL A 98 -0.77 12.30 6.36
CA VAL A 98 -1.29 13.38 5.51
C VAL A 98 -2.27 12.80 4.49
N GLN A 99 -3.56 12.83 4.83
CA GLN A 99 -4.61 12.39 3.91
C GLN A 99 -4.98 13.57 3.02
N GLY A 100 -4.21 13.74 1.95
CA GLY A 100 -4.55 14.64 0.86
C GLY A 100 -5.63 14.05 -0.04
N HIS A 101 -5.54 12.76 -0.40
CA HIS A 101 -6.44 12.11 -1.36
C HIS A 101 -7.05 10.82 -0.81
N LEU A 102 -8.38 10.65 -0.90
CA LEU A 102 -9.11 9.43 -0.54
C LEU A 102 -10.34 9.25 -1.44
N SER A 103 -10.44 8.11 -2.13
CA SER A 103 -11.59 7.71 -2.96
C SER A 103 -12.14 8.83 -3.85
N SER A 104 -11.28 9.42 -4.69
CA SER A 104 -11.54 10.56 -5.59
C SER A 104 -11.69 11.95 -4.95
N PHE A 105 -11.75 12.06 -3.62
CA PHE A 105 -11.84 13.34 -2.94
C PHE A 105 -10.49 13.82 -2.44
N ASP A 106 -10.24 15.13 -2.65
CA ASP A 106 -9.08 15.82 -2.10
C ASP A 106 -9.43 16.60 -0.83
N PHE A 107 -8.78 16.25 0.28
CA PHE A 107 -8.92 16.85 1.60
C PHE A 107 -7.73 17.75 1.91
N TYR A 108 -7.78 18.96 1.38
CA TYR A 108 -6.79 20.00 1.65
C TYR A 108 -7.23 20.95 2.75
N PRO A 109 -6.34 21.35 3.67
CA PRO A 109 -6.56 22.50 4.52
C PRO A 109 -6.70 23.80 3.72
N GLU A 110 -7.54 24.72 4.19
CA GLU A 110 -7.79 26.02 3.52
C GLU A 110 -6.51 26.84 3.29
N TRP A 111 -5.48 26.68 4.14
CA TRP A 111 -4.21 27.37 4.01
C TRP A 111 -3.32 26.89 2.83
N THR A 112 -3.78 25.90 2.06
CA THR A 112 -3.11 25.38 0.87
C THR A 112 -3.85 25.67 -0.44
N ARG A 113 -5.07 26.23 -0.40
CA ARG A 113 -5.95 26.39 -1.57
C ARG A 113 -6.39 27.83 -1.78
N SER A 114 -6.95 28.10 -2.97
CA SER A 114 -7.54 29.38 -3.36
C SER A 114 -6.57 30.57 -3.17
N TRP A 115 -6.92 31.56 -2.36
CA TRP A 115 -6.08 32.73 -2.03
C TRP A 115 -4.77 32.35 -1.32
N HIS A 116 -4.72 31.17 -0.71
CA HIS A 116 -3.56 30.62 -0.02
C HIS A 116 -2.92 29.47 -0.80
N HIS A 117 -3.16 29.40 -2.12
CA HIS A 117 -2.59 28.33 -2.93
C HIS A 117 -1.08 28.19 -2.71
N ARG A 118 -0.68 27.01 -2.25
CA ARG A 118 0.72 26.60 -2.04
C ARG A 118 0.89 25.23 -2.68
N ASN A 119 1.96 25.06 -3.43
CA ASN A 119 2.29 23.75 -3.95
C ASN A 119 2.80 22.87 -2.80
N VAL A 120 2.04 21.84 -2.44
CA VAL A 120 2.29 21.04 -1.23
C VAL A 120 3.59 20.23 -1.25
N PHE A 121 4.21 20.07 -2.42
CA PHE A 121 5.48 19.36 -2.59
C PHE A 121 6.70 20.27 -2.62
N THR A 122 6.54 21.58 -2.81
CA THR A 122 7.67 22.49 -3.10
C THR A 122 7.67 23.76 -2.27
N ASP A 123 6.53 24.21 -1.75
CA ASP A 123 6.47 25.36 -0.85
C ASP A 123 7.09 24.99 0.51
N PRO A 124 8.21 25.62 0.94
CA PRO A 124 8.93 25.18 2.13
C PRO A 124 8.08 25.23 3.41
N ASP A 125 7.21 26.22 3.50
CA ASP A 125 6.26 26.39 4.62
C ASP A 125 5.22 25.26 4.65
N ALA A 126 4.76 24.78 3.50
CA ALA A 126 3.82 23.66 3.40
C ALA A 126 4.48 22.32 3.70
N ILE A 127 5.71 22.10 3.24
CA ILE A 127 6.49 20.89 3.55
C ILE A 127 6.75 20.82 5.06
N GLU A 128 7.22 21.90 5.67
CA GLU A 128 7.50 21.92 7.11
C GLU A 128 6.22 21.74 7.95
N ALA A 129 5.07 22.26 7.50
CA ALA A 129 3.81 22.03 8.17
C ALA A 129 3.39 20.55 8.15
N GLN A 130 3.57 19.85 7.02
CA GLN A 130 3.33 18.40 6.91
C GLN A 130 4.33 17.61 7.76
N ALA A 131 5.61 18.01 7.76
CA ALA A 131 6.65 17.42 8.60
C ALA A 131 6.29 17.54 10.09
N GLU A 132 5.87 18.72 10.54
CA GLU A 132 5.46 18.91 11.94
C GLU A 132 4.22 18.11 12.30
N LEU A 133 3.26 17.96 11.38
CA LEU A 133 2.13 17.06 11.59
C LEU A 133 2.62 15.62 11.84
N LEU A 134 3.51 15.11 11.01
CA LEU A 134 4.08 13.76 11.20
C LEU A 134 4.86 13.62 12.50
N ARG A 135 5.62 14.64 12.93
CA ARG A 135 6.30 14.63 14.23
C ARG A 135 5.30 14.57 15.38
N VAL A 136 4.23 15.37 15.34
CA VAL A 136 3.18 15.37 16.36
C VAL A 136 2.46 14.02 16.43
N LEU A 137 2.07 13.47 15.28
CA LEU A 137 1.43 12.15 15.22
C LEU A 137 2.36 11.06 15.74
N GLY A 138 3.63 11.07 15.33
CA GLY A 138 4.64 10.12 15.81
C GLY A 138 4.80 10.18 17.32
N ARG A 139 4.99 11.37 17.90
CA ARG A 139 5.13 11.54 19.36
C ARG A 139 3.89 11.08 20.12
N ALA A 140 2.70 11.33 19.57
CA ALA A 140 1.45 10.92 20.18
C ALA A 140 1.26 9.39 20.16
N LEU A 141 1.88 8.67 19.23
CA LEU A 141 1.66 7.25 18.98
C LEU A 141 2.85 6.35 19.38
N ALA A 142 4.05 6.89 19.57
CA ALA A 142 5.30 6.13 19.76
C ALA A 142 5.29 5.10 20.91
N ASP A 143 4.49 5.32 21.95
CA ASP A 143 4.40 4.39 23.09
C ASP A 143 3.30 3.32 22.92
N ARG A 144 2.62 3.25 21.76
CA ARG A 144 1.51 2.31 21.54
C ARG A 144 2.06 0.98 21.01
N PRO A 145 1.91 -0.13 21.76
CA PRO A 145 2.54 -1.41 21.39
C PRO A 145 1.96 -2.04 20.13
N HIS A 146 0.72 -1.69 19.77
CA HIS A 146 0.03 -2.16 18.57
C HIS A 146 0.24 -1.25 17.35
N LEU A 147 1.05 -0.20 17.45
CA LEU A 147 1.39 0.63 16.30
C LEU A 147 2.39 -0.12 15.40
N ILE A 148 1.98 -0.40 14.16
CA ILE A 148 2.88 -0.86 13.08
C ILE A 148 3.83 0.27 12.72
N GLY A 149 3.27 1.47 12.49
CA GLY A 149 4.06 2.63 12.12
C GLY A 149 3.28 3.78 11.53
N LEU A 150 4.01 4.71 10.92
CA LEU A 150 3.49 5.87 10.22
C LEU A 150 3.71 5.74 8.71
N GLN A 151 2.63 5.95 7.97
CA GLN A 151 2.62 6.14 6.54
C GLN A 151 2.53 7.65 6.25
N LEU A 152 3.34 8.19 5.34
CA LEU A 152 3.34 9.64 5.09
C LEU A 152 1.96 10.17 4.70
N GLY A 153 1.23 9.40 3.90
CA GLY A 153 -0.12 9.70 3.44
C GLY A 153 -0.54 8.71 2.36
N ASN A 154 -1.84 8.70 2.07
CA ASN A 154 -2.41 7.87 1.04
C ASN A 154 -2.16 8.45 -0.35
N GLU A 155 -1.47 7.69 -1.21
CA GLU A 155 -1.28 7.97 -2.63
C GLU A 155 -1.02 9.44 -2.93
N LEU A 156 -0.02 10.03 -2.24
CA LEU A 156 0.24 11.47 -2.29
C LEU A 156 0.45 11.97 -3.72
N ASN A 157 0.90 11.10 -4.62
CA ASN A 157 1.06 11.41 -6.03
C ASN A 157 -0.23 11.76 -6.79
N ASN A 158 -1.43 11.42 -6.29
CA ASN A 158 -2.69 11.93 -6.87
C ASN A 158 -2.72 13.46 -6.90
N MET A 159 -2.05 14.10 -5.93
CA MET A 159 -2.00 15.57 -5.83
C MET A 159 -1.11 16.25 -6.88
N VAL A 160 -0.34 15.49 -7.68
CA VAL A 160 0.59 16.05 -8.69
C VAL A 160 -0.16 16.85 -9.76
N GLU A 161 -1.36 16.45 -10.14
CA GLU A 161 -2.17 17.16 -11.14
C GLU A 161 -2.43 18.62 -10.73
N HIS A 162 -2.65 18.86 -9.44
CA HIS A 162 -2.88 20.19 -8.87
C HIS A 162 -1.61 20.84 -8.32
N ASN A 163 -0.53 20.06 -8.16
CA ASN A 163 0.74 20.51 -7.61
C ASN A 163 1.90 19.99 -8.47
N PRO A 164 2.13 20.55 -9.68
CA PRO A 164 3.20 20.09 -10.55
C PRO A 164 4.55 20.13 -9.85
N VAL A 165 5.34 19.07 -10.01
CA VAL A 165 6.57 18.83 -9.27
C VAL A 165 7.54 17.99 -10.10
N THR A 166 8.84 18.17 -9.92
CA THR A 166 9.87 17.33 -10.56
C THR A 166 10.23 16.11 -9.69
N ALA A 167 10.86 15.09 -10.27
CA ALA A 167 11.33 13.94 -9.51
C ALA A 167 12.30 14.31 -8.37
N GLU A 168 13.21 15.26 -8.60
CA GLU A 168 14.14 15.75 -7.57
C GLU A 168 13.40 16.44 -6.40
N GLN A 169 12.35 17.20 -6.71
CA GLN A 169 11.52 17.84 -5.69
C GLN A 169 10.69 16.82 -4.91
N VAL A 170 10.20 15.76 -5.57
CA VAL A 170 9.55 14.63 -4.89
C VAL A 170 10.53 13.93 -3.96
N ASP A 171 11.77 13.69 -4.39
CA ASP A 171 12.79 13.08 -3.53
C ASP A 171 13.05 13.93 -2.28
N HIS A 172 13.22 15.25 -2.45
CA HIS A 172 13.39 16.17 -1.33
C HIS A 172 12.18 16.15 -0.37
N TYR A 173 10.97 16.17 -0.92
CA TYR A 173 9.72 16.11 -0.16
C TYR A 173 9.63 14.82 0.66
N LEU A 174 9.82 13.66 0.02
CA LEU A 174 9.77 12.36 0.67
C LEU A 174 10.85 12.23 1.76
N ASP A 175 12.09 12.61 1.46
CA ASP A 175 13.19 12.53 2.44
C ASP A 175 12.91 13.39 3.67
N THR A 176 12.34 14.59 3.48
CA THR A 176 11.97 15.49 4.56
C THR A 176 10.88 14.91 5.44
N LEU A 177 9.79 14.39 4.84
CA LEU A 177 8.67 13.83 5.59
C LEU A 177 9.02 12.49 6.27
N LEU A 178 9.80 11.62 5.61
CA LEU A 178 10.28 10.37 6.21
C LEU A 178 11.18 10.66 7.41
N ALA A 179 12.08 11.65 7.32
CA ALA A 179 12.91 12.07 8.44
C ALA A 179 12.05 12.59 9.61
N ALA A 180 11.01 13.38 9.32
CA ALA A 180 10.10 13.92 10.32
C ALA A 180 9.27 12.83 11.02
N ALA A 181 8.75 11.85 10.28
CA ALA A 181 8.04 10.71 10.85
C ALA A 181 8.95 9.86 11.74
N ARG A 182 10.21 9.59 11.31
CA ARG A 182 11.20 8.89 12.14
C ARG A 182 11.54 9.67 13.41
N ASP A 183 11.71 10.98 13.32
CA ASP A 183 11.96 11.85 14.47
C ASP A 183 10.80 11.82 15.47
N GLY A 184 9.56 11.89 14.99
CA GLY A 184 8.37 11.77 15.83
C GLY A 184 8.29 10.45 16.60
N LEU A 185 8.72 9.35 15.97
CA LEU A 185 8.72 8.01 16.55
C LEU A 185 9.97 7.68 17.39
N SER A 186 10.95 8.59 17.49
CA SER A 186 12.22 8.35 18.18
C SER A 186 12.09 8.07 19.69
N GLY A 187 10.96 8.46 20.29
CA GLY A 187 10.64 8.18 21.70
C GLY A 187 10.16 6.75 21.97
N ALA A 188 9.95 5.92 20.95
CA ALA A 188 9.40 4.58 21.10
C ALA A 188 10.28 3.67 21.97
N SER A 189 9.63 2.77 22.70
CA SER A 189 10.32 1.82 23.59
C SER A 189 11.31 0.93 22.81
N PRO A 190 12.55 0.74 23.30
CA PRO A 190 13.53 -0.12 22.65
C PRO A 190 12.98 -1.54 22.42
N GLY A 191 13.06 -2.04 21.18
CA GLY A 191 12.67 -3.40 20.81
C GLY A 191 11.44 -3.52 19.90
N HIS A 192 10.72 -2.43 19.63
CA HIS A 192 9.61 -2.40 18.66
C HIS A 192 9.83 -1.26 17.65
N PRO A 193 10.69 -1.44 16.62
CA PRO A 193 10.89 -0.41 15.62
C PRO A 193 9.60 -0.24 14.79
N HIS A 194 8.96 0.91 14.91
CA HIS A 194 7.83 1.30 14.07
C HIS A 194 8.29 1.56 12.64
N LEU A 195 7.48 1.13 11.67
CA LEU A 195 7.74 1.38 10.26
C LEU A 195 7.46 2.85 9.91
N VAL A 196 8.26 3.40 9.00
CA VAL A 196 8.02 4.67 8.33
C VAL A 196 7.99 4.42 6.82
N THR A 197 6.81 4.54 6.24
CA THR A 197 6.55 4.20 4.85
C THR A 197 5.91 5.38 4.10
N HIS A 198 5.88 5.29 2.77
CA HIS A 198 5.12 6.19 1.91
C HIS A 198 4.40 5.36 0.83
N SER A 199 3.42 5.94 0.15
CA SER A 199 2.70 5.29 -0.96
C SER A 199 2.50 6.24 -2.11
N ALA A 200 2.44 5.63 -3.28
CA ALA A 200 1.99 6.24 -4.50
C ALA A 200 1.05 5.24 -5.20
N TYR A 201 -0.01 5.75 -5.84
CA TYR A 201 -0.74 4.92 -6.79
C TYR A 201 0.15 4.59 -7.98
N ASP A 202 -0.32 3.66 -8.78
CA ASP A 202 0.50 2.91 -9.72
C ASP A 202 1.11 3.66 -10.92
N ALA A 203 0.74 4.93 -11.14
CA ALA A 203 1.48 5.81 -12.05
C ALA A 203 2.98 5.90 -11.67
N ALA A 204 3.34 5.67 -10.40
CA ALA A 204 4.73 5.57 -9.99
C ALA A 204 5.49 4.43 -10.71
N TRP A 205 4.80 3.35 -11.10
CA TRP A 205 5.41 2.18 -11.73
C TRP A 205 5.37 2.25 -13.26
N TYR A 206 4.22 2.64 -13.82
CA TYR A 206 3.99 2.58 -15.27
C TYR A 206 3.46 3.87 -15.91
N GLY A 207 3.39 4.98 -15.18
CA GLY A 207 3.10 6.29 -15.76
C GLY A 207 4.35 6.91 -16.38
N ASP A 208 4.34 7.18 -17.69
CA ASP A 208 5.47 7.83 -18.36
C ASP A 208 5.75 9.21 -17.75
N ASP A 209 7.02 9.48 -17.44
CA ASP A 209 7.53 10.75 -16.90
C ASP A 209 6.87 11.26 -15.59
N HIS A 210 6.01 10.44 -14.96
CA HIS A 210 5.42 10.72 -13.66
C HIS A 210 6.51 11.00 -12.59
N PRO A 211 6.43 12.11 -11.82
CA PRO A 211 7.55 12.56 -10.96
C PRO A 211 7.77 11.71 -9.71
N PHE A 212 6.74 11.01 -9.22
CA PHE A 212 6.96 9.90 -8.30
C PHE A 212 7.52 8.72 -9.11
N THR A 213 8.76 8.33 -8.81
CA THR A 213 9.50 7.33 -9.56
C THR A 213 9.39 5.93 -8.92
N PRO A 214 9.64 4.86 -9.69
CA PRO A 214 9.75 3.52 -9.12
C PRO A 214 10.90 3.43 -8.11
N GLU A 215 12.01 4.14 -8.35
CA GLU A 215 13.15 4.20 -7.44
C GLU A 215 12.80 4.84 -6.10
N ALA A 216 12.10 5.98 -6.10
CA ALA A 216 11.66 6.61 -4.85
C ALA A 216 10.74 5.66 -4.05
N SER A 217 9.81 5.00 -4.75
CA SER A 217 8.89 4.01 -4.17
C SER A 217 9.62 2.79 -3.60
N ALA A 218 10.60 2.26 -4.33
CA ALA A 218 11.29 1.02 -3.99
C ALA A 218 12.53 1.20 -3.10
N ARG A 219 12.94 2.43 -2.77
CA ARG A 219 14.18 2.68 -2.01
C ARG A 219 14.00 3.54 -0.76
N LYS A 220 12.96 4.37 -0.69
CA LYS A 220 12.72 5.28 0.45
C LYS A 220 11.70 4.67 1.42
N GLY A 221 11.86 4.94 2.72
CA GLY A 221 11.08 4.29 3.80
C GLY A 221 11.55 2.87 4.12
N ASP A 222 10.92 2.20 5.07
CA ASP A 222 11.40 0.90 5.58
C ASP A 222 11.03 -0.30 4.69
N LEU A 223 9.94 -0.21 3.93
CA LEU A 223 9.53 -1.21 2.95
C LEU A 223 8.81 -0.54 1.75
N THR A 224 8.66 -1.27 0.64
CA THR A 224 7.95 -0.78 -0.54
C THR A 224 6.46 -1.03 -0.40
N THR A 225 5.61 -0.04 -0.62
CA THR A 225 4.15 -0.22 -0.72
C THR A 225 3.72 -0.27 -2.20
N VAL A 226 2.70 -1.07 -2.49
CA VAL A 226 2.07 -1.13 -3.83
C VAL A 226 0.55 -1.18 -3.70
N HIS A 227 -0.15 -0.45 -4.57
CA HIS A 227 -1.62 -0.35 -4.62
C HIS A 227 -2.14 -0.88 -5.98
N PRO A 228 -2.04 -2.19 -6.26
CA PRO A 228 -2.50 -2.80 -7.50
C PRO A 228 -4.03 -2.74 -7.62
N TRP A 229 -4.51 -1.73 -8.34
CA TRP A 229 -5.92 -1.52 -8.63
C TRP A 229 -6.28 -2.04 -10.02
N VAL A 230 -7.28 -2.92 -10.08
CA VAL A 230 -7.67 -3.58 -11.34
C VAL A 230 -8.37 -2.65 -12.33
N PHE A 231 -8.78 -1.45 -11.93
CA PHE A 231 -9.26 -0.43 -12.87
C PHE A 231 -8.12 0.39 -13.49
N SER A 232 -6.93 0.39 -12.89
CA SER A 232 -5.77 1.11 -13.41
C SER A 232 -5.24 0.48 -14.68
N GLY A 233 -4.73 1.33 -15.58
CA GLY A 233 -4.32 0.91 -16.93
C GLY A 233 -5.45 0.21 -17.71
N ASP A 234 -6.70 0.37 -17.28
CA ASP A 234 -7.87 -0.32 -17.81
C ASP A 234 -7.85 -1.85 -17.67
N CYS A 235 -7.11 -2.41 -16.71
CA CYS A 235 -6.82 -3.85 -16.62
C CYS A 235 -8.08 -4.74 -16.65
N ALA A 236 -9.01 -4.56 -15.72
CA ALA A 236 -10.20 -5.39 -15.59
C ALA A 236 -11.13 -5.30 -16.80
N ARG A 237 -11.34 -4.09 -17.33
CA ARG A 237 -12.19 -3.91 -18.52
C ARG A 237 -11.54 -4.50 -19.76
N ARG A 238 -10.21 -4.39 -19.88
CA ARG A 238 -9.43 -4.89 -21.01
C ARG A 238 -9.39 -6.41 -21.09
N TYR A 239 -9.16 -7.08 -19.96
CA TYR A 239 -8.92 -8.53 -19.94
C TYR A 239 -10.08 -9.35 -19.39
N GLY A 240 -10.97 -8.73 -18.62
CA GLY A 240 -12.08 -9.38 -17.94
C GLY A 240 -11.74 -9.83 -16.51
N PRO A 241 -12.74 -9.88 -15.61
CA PRO A 241 -12.56 -10.03 -14.16
C PRO A 241 -11.88 -11.34 -13.72
N ARG A 242 -11.96 -12.39 -14.55
CA ARG A 242 -11.39 -13.72 -14.27
C ARG A 242 -10.08 -13.99 -15.01
N SER A 243 -9.53 -12.99 -15.71
CA SER A 243 -8.33 -13.16 -16.51
C SER A 243 -7.08 -13.31 -15.63
N PRO A 244 -6.02 -14.01 -16.11
CA PRO A 244 -4.75 -14.06 -15.40
C PRO A 244 -4.18 -12.66 -15.09
N GLN A 245 -4.34 -11.71 -16.01
CA GLN A 245 -3.88 -10.32 -15.85
C GLN A 245 -4.48 -9.65 -14.61
N VAL A 246 -5.77 -9.88 -14.37
CA VAL A 246 -6.50 -9.34 -13.22
C VAL A 246 -6.15 -10.10 -11.94
N LEU A 247 -6.14 -11.43 -11.97
CA LEU A 247 -5.90 -12.27 -10.79
C LEU A 247 -4.44 -12.24 -10.31
N HIS A 248 -3.49 -11.91 -11.18
CA HIS A 248 -2.06 -11.80 -10.86
C HIS A 248 -1.57 -10.35 -10.73
N LEU A 249 -2.44 -9.34 -10.78
CA LEU A 249 -2.00 -7.94 -10.75
C LEU A 249 -1.24 -7.58 -9.48
N ALA A 250 -1.68 -8.07 -8.32
CA ALA A 250 -0.96 -7.85 -7.06
C ALA A 250 0.38 -8.61 -7.00
N GLU A 251 0.44 -9.83 -7.55
CA GLU A 251 1.69 -10.57 -7.70
C GLU A 251 2.69 -9.81 -8.58
N TYR A 252 2.21 -9.26 -9.70
CA TYR A 252 3.00 -8.44 -10.62
C TYR A 252 3.50 -7.16 -9.95
N GLY A 253 2.63 -6.44 -9.22
CA GLY A 253 2.99 -5.24 -8.45
C GLY A 253 4.11 -5.52 -7.45
N VAL A 254 4.09 -6.69 -6.80
CA VAL A 254 5.16 -7.10 -5.88
C VAL A 254 6.49 -7.35 -6.62
N GLU A 255 6.46 -8.00 -7.78
CA GLU A 255 7.69 -8.30 -8.51
C GLU A 255 8.31 -7.08 -9.20
N ILE A 256 7.49 -6.17 -9.74
CA ILE A 256 8.01 -4.91 -10.31
C ILE A 256 8.66 -4.05 -9.23
N ALA A 257 8.06 -3.97 -8.04
CA ALA A 257 8.61 -3.25 -6.89
C ALA A 257 10.02 -3.75 -6.50
N LYS A 258 10.23 -5.07 -6.49
CA LYS A 258 11.55 -5.67 -6.15
C LYS A 258 12.63 -5.37 -7.19
N ALA A 259 12.26 -5.15 -8.45
CA ALA A 259 13.24 -4.87 -9.50
C ALA A 259 13.94 -3.51 -9.28
N TYR A 260 13.21 -2.53 -8.73
CA TYR A 260 13.70 -1.18 -8.48
C TYR A 260 14.38 -1.01 -7.10
N ALA A 261 14.22 -1.97 -6.19
CA ALA A 261 14.86 -1.96 -4.88
C ALA A 261 16.37 -2.21 -5.00
N ASP A 262 17.17 -1.47 -4.22
CA ASP A 262 18.61 -1.70 -4.13
C ASP A 262 18.95 -2.92 -3.28
N ASP A 263 18.25 -3.08 -2.15
CA ASP A 263 18.32 -4.27 -1.31
C ASP A 263 17.41 -5.39 -1.85
N PRO A 264 17.95 -6.53 -2.31
CA PRO A 264 17.16 -7.67 -2.77
C PRO A 264 16.23 -8.27 -1.71
N ALA A 265 16.51 -8.02 -0.42
CA ALA A 265 15.71 -8.49 0.71
C ALA A 265 14.65 -7.48 1.17
N ARG A 266 14.57 -6.29 0.55
CA ARG A 266 13.58 -5.27 0.91
C ARG A 266 12.15 -5.83 0.82
N PRO A 267 11.36 -5.77 1.91
CA PRO A 267 9.99 -6.26 1.88
C PRO A 267 9.10 -5.41 0.98
N VAL A 268 8.06 -6.04 0.43
CA VAL A 268 6.98 -5.35 -0.28
C VAL A 268 5.66 -5.58 0.43
N TRP A 269 4.85 -4.55 0.58
CA TRP A 269 3.52 -4.61 1.17
C TRP A 269 2.49 -4.24 0.10
N VAL A 270 1.58 -5.18 -0.22
CA VAL A 270 0.35 -4.85 -0.96
C VAL A 270 -0.58 -4.12 0.01
N GLN A 271 -0.42 -2.80 0.08
CA GLN A 271 -1.09 -1.95 1.06
C GLN A 271 -2.53 -1.61 0.65
N GLU A 272 -2.85 -1.74 -0.64
CA GLU A 272 -4.21 -1.69 -1.15
C GLU A 272 -4.42 -2.66 -2.30
N THR A 273 -5.54 -3.36 -2.27
CA THR A 273 -6.14 -4.04 -3.43
C THR A 273 -7.60 -4.35 -3.08
N GLY A 274 -8.47 -4.39 -4.07
CA GLY A 274 -9.91 -4.58 -3.84
C GLY A 274 -10.64 -5.08 -5.08
N ALA A 275 -11.94 -5.37 -4.91
CA ALA A 275 -12.82 -5.90 -5.95
C ALA A 275 -13.94 -4.88 -6.30
N PRO A 276 -13.63 -3.79 -7.01
CA PRO A 276 -14.60 -2.73 -7.30
C PRO A 276 -15.63 -3.19 -8.33
N GLU A 277 -16.92 -3.00 -8.06
CA GLU A 277 -17.95 -3.09 -9.10
C GLU A 277 -17.89 -1.84 -10.01
N PRO A 278 -18.22 -1.92 -11.31
CA PRO A 278 -18.60 -3.11 -12.07
C PRO A 278 -17.38 -3.89 -12.61
N HIS A 279 -16.15 -3.47 -12.30
CA HIS A 279 -14.92 -4.07 -12.85
C HIS A 279 -14.77 -5.54 -12.44
N ILE A 280 -15.01 -5.84 -11.16
CA ILE A 280 -15.15 -7.18 -10.61
C ILE A 280 -16.60 -7.32 -10.14
N PRO A 281 -17.47 -8.05 -10.87
CA PRO A 281 -18.85 -8.27 -10.46
C PRO A 281 -18.94 -8.94 -9.08
N ALA A 282 -19.98 -8.63 -8.30
CA ALA A 282 -20.17 -9.21 -6.96
C ALA A 282 -20.12 -10.76 -6.92
N ALA A 283 -20.56 -11.42 -8.00
CA ALA A 283 -20.50 -12.88 -8.12
C ALA A 283 -19.07 -13.44 -8.31
N ASP A 284 -18.15 -12.63 -8.86
CA ASP A 284 -16.75 -13.00 -9.10
C ASP A 284 -15.83 -12.57 -7.94
N ALA A 285 -16.27 -11.61 -7.13
CA ALA A 285 -15.47 -11.01 -6.06
C ALA A 285 -14.87 -12.03 -5.06
N PRO A 286 -15.58 -13.10 -4.61
CA PRO A 286 -15.00 -14.11 -3.71
C PRO A 286 -13.82 -14.88 -4.31
N GLU A 287 -13.93 -15.29 -5.59
CA GLU A 287 -12.86 -15.99 -6.30
C GLU A 287 -11.69 -15.04 -6.56
N PHE A 288 -11.98 -13.80 -6.98
CA PHE A 288 -10.98 -12.75 -7.18
C PHE A 288 -10.17 -12.48 -5.91
N ALA A 289 -10.82 -12.32 -4.76
CA ALA A 289 -10.14 -12.07 -3.48
C ALA A 289 -9.23 -13.24 -3.10
N SER A 290 -9.76 -14.47 -3.19
CA SER A 290 -9.01 -15.69 -2.87
C SER A 290 -7.77 -15.85 -3.76
N ALA A 291 -7.93 -15.65 -5.09
CA ALA A 291 -6.86 -15.77 -6.06
C ALA A 291 -5.80 -14.68 -5.86
N THR A 292 -6.21 -13.42 -5.73
CA THR A 292 -5.31 -12.27 -5.52
C THR A 292 -4.43 -12.48 -4.30
N VAL A 293 -5.02 -12.87 -3.16
CA VAL A 293 -4.30 -13.08 -1.90
C VAL A 293 -3.35 -14.28 -2.00
N ARG A 294 -3.78 -15.41 -2.59
CA ARG A 294 -2.89 -16.58 -2.78
C ARG A 294 -1.72 -16.27 -3.72
N ASN A 295 -1.98 -15.57 -4.83
CA ASN A 295 -0.96 -15.21 -5.80
C ASN A 295 0.06 -14.25 -5.19
N ALA A 296 -0.38 -13.23 -4.45
CA ALA A 296 0.51 -12.33 -3.72
C ALA A 296 1.31 -13.08 -2.63
N ALA A 297 0.66 -13.92 -1.83
CA ALA A 297 1.30 -14.73 -0.78
C ALA A 297 2.38 -15.69 -1.35
N GLY A 298 2.31 -16.02 -2.63
CA GLY A 298 3.36 -16.73 -3.36
C GLY A 298 4.62 -15.90 -3.63
N CYS A 299 4.69 -14.62 -3.28
CA CYS A 299 5.88 -13.80 -3.50
C CYS A 299 6.83 -13.83 -2.30
N ALA A 300 8.08 -14.24 -2.50
CA ALA A 300 9.10 -14.18 -1.45
C ALA A 300 9.34 -12.72 -1.01
N GLY A 301 9.43 -12.44 0.28
CA GLY A 301 9.61 -11.06 0.77
C GLY A 301 8.34 -10.19 0.73
N LEU A 302 7.15 -10.79 0.51
CA LEU A 302 5.89 -10.09 0.80
C LEU A 302 5.77 -9.91 2.32
N TRP A 303 5.54 -8.68 2.76
CA TRP A 303 5.28 -8.32 4.15
C TRP A 303 3.83 -8.62 4.55
N GLY A 304 2.88 -8.29 3.68
CA GLY A 304 1.46 -8.52 3.91
C GLY A 304 0.55 -8.03 2.79
N VAL A 305 -0.74 -8.31 2.95
CA VAL A 305 -1.83 -7.80 2.11
C VAL A 305 -2.84 -7.07 2.99
N THR A 306 -3.18 -5.83 2.62
CA THR A 306 -4.21 -5.03 3.28
C THR A 306 -5.33 -4.77 2.29
N TRP A 307 -6.48 -5.41 2.52
CA TRP A 307 -7.62 -5.32 1.62
C TRP A 307 -8.24 -3.92 1.66
N TRP A 308 -8.67 -3.40 0.52
CA TRP A 308 -9.50 -2.21 0.45
C TRP A 308 -10.94 -2.60 0.10
N CYS A 309 -11.92 -2.38 0.98
CA CYS A 309 -11.86 -1.76 2.32
C CYS A 309 -12.76 -2.48 3.33
N SER A 310 -12.87 -1.99 4.56
CA SER A 310 -13.67 -2.66 5.59
C SER A 310 -15.17 -2.58 5.32
N HIS A 311 -15.72 -1.38 5.14
CA HIS A 311 -17.16 -1.15 5.04
C HIS A 311 -17.48 -0.39 3.76
N ASP A 312 -18.57 -0.78 3.12
CA ASP A 312 -19.16 -0.07 1.98
C ASP A 312 -19.49 1.38 2.37
N VAL A 313 -19.36 2.31 1.41
CA VAL A 313 -19.83 3.68 1.58
C VAL A 313 -21.36 3.67 1.63
N ASP A 314 -21.95 4.36 2.61
CA ASP A 314 -23.39 4.49 2.67
C ASP A 314 -23.91 5.38 1.53
N ARG A 315 -24.95 4.93 0.82
CA ARG A 315 -25.52 5.64 -0.34
C ARG A 315 -26.25 6.95 0.00
N SER A 316 -26.35 7.32 1.27
CA SER A 316 -26.72 8.70 1.67
C SER A 316 -25.59 9.71 1.44
N LEU A 317 -24.34 9.25 1.30
CA LEU A 317 -23.22 10.08 0.86
C LEU A 317 -23.17 10.08 -0.67
N ALA A 318 -23.11 11.27 -1.28
CA ALA A 318 -23.15 11.44 -2.73
C ALA A 318 -21.76 11.70 -3.33
N ASP A 319 -21.69 11.76 -4.66
CA ASP A 319 -20.54 12.19 -5.46
C ASP A 319 -19.31 11.28 -5.46
N PHE A 320 -19.41 10.08 -4.86
CA PHE A 320 -18.43 9.03 -5.08
C PHE A 320 -18.57 8.42 -6.48
N PRO A 321 -17.47 8.03 -7.14
CA PRO A 321 -17.53 7.07 -8.23
C PRO A 321 -18.30 5.82 -7.81
N GLU A 322 -19.15 5.28 -8.69
CA GLU A 322 -20.05 4.16 -8.34
C GLU A 322 -19.32 2.96 -7.73
N LEU A 323 -18.07 2.74 -8.14
CA LEU A 323 -17.23 1.65 -7.64
C LEU A 323 -16.94 1.72 -6.13
N GLU A 324 -16.89 2.92 -5.55
CA GLU A 324 -16.49 3.13 -4.15
C GLU A 324 -17.55 2.61 -3.17
N TYR A 325 -18.83 2.60 -3.57
CA TYR A 325 -19.94 2.18 -2.72
C TYR A 325 -19.95 0.68 -2.39
N THR A 326 -19.18 -0.14 -3.09
CA THR A 326 -19.30 -1.60 -3.04
C THR A 326 -18.00 -2.33 -2.71
N LEU A 327 -16.94 -1.60 -2.36
CA LEU A 327 -15.59 -2.14 -2.08
C LEU A 327 -15.44 -2.83 -0.72
N GLY A 328 -16.38 -2.62 0.20
CA GLY A 328 -16.32 -3.11 1.56
C GLY A 328 -16.39 -4.63 1.68
N LEU A 329 -15.74 -5.16 2.70
CA LEU A 329 -15.93 -6.54 3.19
C LEU A 329 -17.30 -6.69 3.88
N PHE A 330 -17.77 -5.61 4.51
CA PHE A 330 -19.10 -5.48 5.08
C PHE A 330 -19.92 -4.47 4.27
N ASP A 331 -21.23 -4.69 4.18
CA ASP A 331 -22.14 -3.69 3.59
C ASP A 331 -22.29 -2.46 4.52
N SER A 332 -22.97 -1.40 4.05
CA SER A 332 -23.11 -0.16 4.82
C SER A 332 -23.96 -0.31 6.08
N THR A 333 -24.68 -1.42 6.24
CA THR A 333 -25.44 -1.77 7.45
C THR A 333 -24.62 -2.63 8.42
N GLY A 334 -23.48 -3.16 7.98
CA GLY A 334 -22.57 -3.99 8.74
C GLY A 334 -22.77 -5.50 8.52
N HIS A 335 -23.50 -5.94 7.50
CA HIS A 335 -23.57 -7.37 7.19
C HIS A 335 -22.33 -7.82 6.42
N THR A 336 -21.81 -9.00 6.78
CA THR A 336 -20.68 -9.64 6.09
C THR A 336 -21.06 -10.01 4.66
N LYS A 337 -20.27 -9.56 3.67
CA LYS A 337 -20.44 -9.91 2.26
C LYS A 337 -19.74 -11.24 1.92
N PRO A 338 -20.13 -11.95 0.85
CA PRO A 338 -19.47 -13.19 0.42
C PRO A 338 -17.95 -13.07 0.22
N ILE A 339 -17.48 -11.91 -0.25
CA ILE A 339 -16.05 -11.63 -0.42
C ILE A 339 -15.28 -11.68 0.90
N ALA A 340 -15.89 -11.23 2.01
CA ALA A 340 -15.26 -11.25 3.32
C ALA A 340 -15.11 -12.66 3.87
N THR A 341 -16.10 -13.53 3.62
CA THR A 341 -16.00 -14.95 3.97
C THR A 341 -14.85 -15.61 3.20
N ALA A 342 -14.79 -15.40 1.87
CA ALA A 342 -13.72 -15.97 1.04
C ALA A 342 -12.32 -15.45 1.42
N LEU A 343 -12.21 -14.16 1.77
CA LEU A 343 -10.97 -13.58 2.28
C LEU A 343 -10.57 -14.23 3.62
N ALA A 344 -11.50 -14.32 4.58
CA ALA A 344 -11.24 -14.93 5.89
C ALA A 344 -10.83 -16.41 5.78
N ASP A 345 -11.52 -17.19 4.96
CA ASP A 345 -11.20 -18.59 4.68
C ASP A 345 -9.79 -18.72 4.08
N THR A 346 -9.47 -17.88 3.08
CA THR A 346 -8.14 -17.86 2.45
C THR A 346 -7.04 -17.49 3.46
N VAL A 347 -7.26 -16.49 4.30
CA VAL A 347 -6.30 -16.09 5.36
C VAL A 347 -6.10 -17.23 6.37
N SER A 348 -7.19 -17.89 6.78
CA SER A 348 -7.14 -19.04 7.68
C SER A 348 -6.32 -20.18 7.09
N GLU A 349 -6.55 -20.54 5.82
CA GLU A 349 -5.77 -21.56 5.10
C GLU A 349 -4.29 -21.22 5.00
N LEU A 350 -3.95 -19.98 4.63
CA LEU A 350 -2.56 -19.52 4.49
C LEU A 350 -1.81 -19.47 5.83
N ARG A 351 -2.52 -19.31 6.95
CA ARG A 351 -1.94 -19.36 8.30
C ARG A 351 -1.85 -20.78 8.86
N ALA A 352 -2.70 -21.70 8.41
CA ALA A 352 -2.74 -23.07 8.93
C ALA A 352 -1.49 -23.90 8.57
N VAL A 353 -0.81 -23.56 7.48
CA VAL A 353 0.39 -24.27 7.01
C VAL A 353 1.51 -23.26 6.74
N PRO A 354 2.75 -23.50 7.19
CA PRO A 354 3.89 -22.66 6.83
C PRO A 354 4.00 -22.52 5.30
N LEU A 355 4.00 -21.29 4.81
CA LEU A 355 4.11 -21.01 3.39
C LEU A 355 5.50 -21.39 2.89
N SER A 356 5.57 -22.46 2.08
CA SER A 356 6.74 -22.74 1.27
C SER A 356 6.61 -21.94 -0.03
N VAL A 357 7.26 -20.78 -0.08
CA VAL A 357 7.27 -19.94 -1.28
C VAL A 357 8.38 -20.44 -2.22
N PRO A 358 8.07 -21.00 -3.39
CA PRO A 358 9.11 -21.45 -4.30
C PRO A 358 9.92 -20.24 -4.79
N PRO A 359 11.23 -20.39 -5.04
CA PRO A 359 12.02 -19.31 -5.63
C PRO A 359 11.52 -18.98 -7.04
N ARG A 360 11.78 -17.75 -7.48
CA ARG A 360 11.63 -17.34 -8.88
C ARG A 360 13.02 -17.41 -9.53
N ASP A 361 13.29 -18.48 -10.25
CA ASP A 361 14.60 -18.74 -10.86
C ASP A 361 14.71 -18.26 -12.32
N THR A 362 13.60 -17.92 -12.97
CA THR A 362 13.57 -17.19 -14.24
C THR A 362 13.20 -15.72 -14.01
N ALA A 363 13.91 -14.79 -14.65
CA ALA A 363 13.60 -13.36 -14.64
C ALA A 363 13.33 -12.81 -16.04
N LEU A 364 12.30 -11.98 -16.18
CA LEU A 364 12.01 -11.22 -17.39
C LEU A 364 12.62 -9.82 -17.28
N VAL A 365 13.46 -9.44 -18.24
CA VAL A 365 14.15 -8.15 -18.27
C VAL A 365 13.21 -7.02 -18.63
N LEU A 366 13.01 -6.09 -17.70
CA LEU A 366 12.33 -4.82 -17.91
C LEU A 366 13.33 -3.80 -18.44
N ASP A 367 13.15 -3.41 -19.69
CA ASP A 367 13.94 -2.38 -20.36
C ASP A 367 13.03 -1.19 -20.69
N CYS A 368 13.04 -0.20 -19.80
CA CYS A 368 12.31 1.04 -19.98
C CYS A 368 13.10 2.23 -19.43
N THR A 369 12.82 3.40 -19.99
CA THR A 369 13.26 4.72 -19.50
C THR A 369 12.10 5.39 -18.76
N PRO A 370 12.33 6.51 -18.05
CA PRO A 370 11.24 7.25 -17.38
C PRO A 370 10.04 7.55 -18.30
N GLY A 371 10.28 7.89 -19.56
CA GLY A 371 9.26 8.21 -20.56
C GLY A 371 8.72 7.01 -21.35
N THR A 372 9.05 5.78 -20.96
CA THR A 372 8.52 4.54 -21.58
C THR A 372 8.10 3.49 -20.56
N ARG A 373 7.87 3.89 -19.30
CA ARG A 373 7.36 3.02 -18.24
C ARG A 373 6.01 2.39 -18.56
N SER A 374 5.20 3.00 -19.42
CA SER A 374 3.90 2.48 -19.87
C SER A 374 3.97 1.09 -20.50
N VAL A 375 5.14 0.66 -21.01
CA VAL A 375 5.32 -0.73 -21.48
C VAL A 375 5.12 -1.78 -20.38
N SER A 376 5.28 -1.38 -19.12
CA SER A 376 5.14 -2.22 -17.92
C SER A 376 3.75 -2.14 -17.28
N GLY A 377 2.85 -1.30 -17.78
CA GLY A 377 1.46 -1.25 -17.34
C GLY A 377 0.56 -2.24 -18.08
N PRO A 378 -0.67 -2.48 -17.60
CA PRO A 378 -1.69 -3.22 -18.34
C PRO A 378 -1.80 -2.76 -19.81
N GLY A 379 -1.70 -3.70 -20.75
CA GLY A 379 -1.70 -3.47 -22.20
C GLY A 379 -0.32 -3.20 -22.81
N GLY A 380 0.70 -2.95 -21.98
CA GLY A 380 2.08 -2.75 -22.41
C GLY A 380 2.80 -4.07 -22.75
N ALA A 381 3.74 -4.01 -23.68
CA ALA A 381 4.41 -5.21 -24.21
C ALA A 381 5.17 -6.03 -23.15
N TYR A 382 5.72 -5.38 -22.12
CA TYR A 382 6.39 -6.05 -21.01
C TYR A 382 5.37 -6.76 -20.11
N PHE A 383 4.29 -6.08 -19.73
CA PHE A 383 3.21 -6.65 -18.93
C PHE A 383 2.61 -7.90 -19.59
N GLU A 384 2.32 -7.82 -20.88
CA GLU A 384 1.79 -8.96 -21.65
C GLU A 384 2.77 -10.14 -21.69
N ALA A 385 4.07 -9.88 -21.80
CA ALA A 385 5.09 -10.93 -21.75
C ALA A 385 5.19 -11.59 -20.36
N TRP A 386 5.14 -10.79 -19.28
CA TRP A 386 5.14 -11.33 -17.92
C TRP A 386 3.92 -12.20 -17.65
N MET A 387 2.74 -11.75 -18.08
CA MET A 387 1.48 -12.47 -17.90
C MET A 387 1.39 -13.75 -18.74
N ARG A 388 1.94 -13.74 -19.96
CA ARG A 388 2.09 -14.95 -20.79
C ARG A 388 2.95 -16.00 -20.08
N LEU A 389 4.13 -15.61 -19.59
CA LEU A 389 5.02 -16.51 -18.84
C LEU A 389 4.32 -17.08 -17.59
N ARG A 390 3.58 -16.27 -16.82
CA ARG A 390 2.77 -16.78 -15.70
C ARG A 390 1.74 -17.81 -16.14
N THR A 391 1.04 -17.56 -17.24
CA THR A 391 0.01 -18.45 -17.78
C THR A 391 0.59 -19.78 -18.27
N GLU A 392 1.82 -19.78 -18.77
CA GLU A 392 2.59 -20.97 -19.17
C GLU A 392 3.19 -21.74 -17.97
N GLY A 393 2.95 -21.27 -16.74
CA GLY A 393 3.40 -21.91 -15.51
C GLY A 393 4.77 -21.44 -15.02
N VAL A 394 5.46 -20.57 -15.76
CA VAL A 394 6.70 -19.91 -15.29
C VAL A 394 6.34 -18.95 -14.15
N ARG A 395 7.26 -18.70 -13.22
CA ARG A 395 7.09 -17.71 -12.13
C ARG A 395 8.11 -16.60 -12.31
N PRO A 396 7.95 -15.72 -13.31
CA PRO A 396 8.99 -14.76 -13.66
C PRO A 396 9.18 -13.74 -12.52
N ALA A 397 10.43 -13.53 -12.12
CA ALA A 397 10.85 -12.32 -11.43
C ALA A 397 10.97 -11.17 -12.44
N VAL A 398 10.95 -9.93 -11.97
CA VAL A 398 11.27 -8.74 -12.78
C VAL A 398 12.70 -8.29 -12.47
N VAL A 399 13.52 -8.04 -13.49
CA VAL A 399 14.89 -7.50 -13.36
C VAL A 399 15.05 -6.35 -14.33
N LEU A 400 15.64 -5.24 -13.89
CA LEU A 400 15.93 -4.10 -14.77
C LEU A 400 17.06 -4.44 -15.74
N ALA A 401 16.99 -3.93 -16.97
CA ALA A 401 18.02 -4.14 -18.00
C ALA A 401 19.44 -3.83 -17.51
N ALA A 402 19.61 -2.79 -16.70
CA ALA A 402 20.91 -2.41 -16.11
C ALA A 402 21.49 -3.44 -15.12
N ARG A 403 20.67 -4.37 -14.60
CA ARG A 403 21.08 -5.44 -13.66
C ARG A 403 20.98 -6.84 -14.26
N ALA A 404 20.67 -6.95 -15.56
CA ALA A 404 20.46 -8.23 -16.22
C ALA A 404 21.73 -9.09 -16.30
N ASP A 405 22.92 -8.47 -16.25
CA ASP A 405 24.22 -9.14 -16.28
C ASP A 405 24.96 -9.09 -14.92
N ASP A 406 24.33 -8.56 -13.87
CA ASP A 406 24.90 -8.51 -12.52
C ASP A 406 24.73 -9.86 -11.82
N GLY A 407 25.72 -10.74 -11.97
CA GLY A 407 25.70 -12.08 -11.38
C GLY A 407 25.54 -12.10 -9.85
N GLY A 408 26.00 -11.07 -9.15
CA GLY A 408 25.83 -10.96 -7.70
C GLY A 408 24.38 -10.67 -7.32
N TYR A 409 23.77 -9.68 -7.99
CA TYR A 409 22.36 -9.33 -7.82
C TYR A 409 21.43 -10.50 -8.19
N LEU A 410 21.67 -11.15 -9.33
CA LEU A 410 20.88 -12.31 -9.77
C LEU A 410 20.96 -13.46 -8.77
N ALA A 411 22.17 -13.81 -8.32
CA ALA A 411 22.36 -14.87 -7.34
C ALA A 411 21.70 -14.56 -6.00
N ALA A 412 21.76 -13.31 -5.53
CA ALA A 412 21.11 -12.88 -4.29
C ALA A 412 19.57 -13.03 -4.35
N ARG A 413 18.98 -12.93 -5.54
CA ARG A 413 17.55 -13.15 -5.79
C ARG A 413 17.19 -14.59 -6.19
N GLY A 414 18.17 -15.49 -6.27
CA GLY A 414 17.98 -16.88 -6.68
C GLY A 414 17.68 -17.07 -8.17
N ILE A 415 17.98 -16.07 -9.00
CA ILE A 415 17.72 -16.07 -10.45
C ILE A 415 18.84 -16.85 -11.15
N ARG A 416 18.45 -17.77 -12.04
CA ARG A 416 19.32 -18.66 -12.81
C ARG A 416 19.17 -18.47 -14.31
N GLU A 417 18.01 -18.01 -14.75
CA GLU A 417 17.69 -17.78 -16.14
C GLU A 417 17.17 -16.35 -16.32
N VAL A 418 17.64 -15.67 -17.36
CA VAL A 418 17.20 -14.33 -17.73
C VAL A 418 16.65 -14.38 -19.15
N VAL A 419 15.43 -13.88 -19.34
CA VAL A 419 14.74 -13.82 -20.64
C VAL A 419 14.34 -12.38 -20.96
N ARG A 420 14.22 -12.05 -22.24
CA ARG A 420 13.82 -10.72 -22.73
C ARG A 420 12.47 -10.79 -23.44
N VAL A 421 11.80 -9.64 -23.51
CA VAL A 421 10.57 -9.51 -24.30
C VAL A 421 10.89 -9.81 -25.77
N GLY A 422 10.18 -10.78 -26.35
CA GLY A 422 10.39 -11.20 -27.75
C GLY A 422 11.30 -12.41 -27.91
N ASP A 423 11.94 -12.91 -26.85
CA ASP A 423 12.55 -14.23 -26.86
C ASP A 423 11.41 -15.26 -27.03
N GLY A 424 11.35 -15.88 -28.22
CA GLY A 424 10.30 -16.84 -28.56
C GLY A 424 10.34 -18.05 -27.63
N ARG A 425 9.38 -18.13 -26.72
CA ARG A 425 8.95 -19.37 -26.06
C ARG A 425 7.44 -19.42 -26.13
#